data_AF-A0A6N8W0D6-F1
#
_entry.id   AF-A0A6N8W0D6-F1
#
_cell.length_a   1.000
_cell.length_b   1.000
_cell.length_c   1.000
_cell.angle_alpha   90.00
_cell.angle_beta   90.00
_cell.angle_gamma   90.00
#
_symmetry.space_group_name_H-M   'P 1'
#
loop_
_entity.id
_entity.type
_entity.pdbx_description
1 polymer ?
#
loop_
_entity_poly.entity_id
_entity_poly.type
_entity_poly.pdbx_seq_one_letter_code
_entity_poly.pdbx_strand_id
1 'polypeptide(L)'
;MVTETRPTTPVGVTHPLDPLAADEISAASQIATSHEPRDGWRFPLVALDEPAKDVVRGFSDGDAIERLALVLLHDITTGDSVECVVDLGSEAVVRWTPLEGQQPFPLMEEFGRAQEAVRSDARWIEAMKSRGFSDEQIELIQ
;
A
#
# COMPACT_ATOMS: atom_id res chain seq x y z
N MET A 1 21.23 -14.86 28.82
CA MET A 1 21.41 -13.41 28.65
C MET A 1 20.50 -13.01 27.51
N VAL A 2 19.36 -12.38 27.83
CA VAL A 2 18.42 -11.90 26.82
C VAL A 2 18.98 -10.58 26.33
N THR A 3 19.48 -10.56 25.10
CA THR A 3 19.90 -9.32 24.44
C THR A 3 18.64 -8.53 24.09
N GLU A 4 18.35 -7.47 24.84
CA GLU A 4 17.43 -6.42 24.42
C GLU A 4 18.03 -5.71 23.20
N THR A 5 17.54 -6.03 22.02
CA THR A 5 17.71 -5.21 20.82
C THR A 5 16.88 -3.95 21.00
N ARG A 6 17.54 -2.85 21.33
CA ARG A 6 16.89 -1.53 21.42
C ARG A 6 16.58 -1.06 19.99
N PRO A 7 15.32 -0.70 19.66
CA PRO A 7 14.99 -0.22 18.32
C PRO A 7 15.80 1.04 18.02
N THR A 8 16.57 1.01 16.93
CA THR A 8 17.30 2.18 16.43
C THR A 8 16.34 3.03 15.63
N THR A 9 15.93 4.16 16.21
CA THR A 9 15.15 5.18 15.49
C THR A 9 15.96 5.67 14.28
N PRO A 10 15.42 5.56 13.05
CA PRO A 10 16.13 6.00 11.84
C PRO A 10 16.37 7.51 11.85
N VAL A 11 17.41 7.94 11.13
CA VAL A 11 17.87 9.33 11.11
C VAL A 11 16.77 10.23 10.57
N GLY A 12 16.29 11.16 11.40
CA GLY A 12 15.27 12.15 11.02
C GLY A 12 13.89 11.91 11.63
N VAL A 13 13.67 10.80 12.33
CA VAL A 13 12.47 10.59 13.15
C VAL A 13 12.70 11.21 14.52
N THR A 14 11.92 12.25 14.83
CA THR A 14 12.02 13.03 16.08
C THR A 14 10.76 12.93 16.94
N HIS A 15 9.64 12.55 16.33
CA HIS A 15 8.35 12.44 16.98
C HIS A 15 7.61 11.17 16.54
N PRO A 16 6.82 10.51 17.40
CA PRO A 16 6.09 9.29 17.08
C PRO A 16 5.10 9.43 15.90
N LEU A 17 4.64 10.64 15.61
CA LEU A 17 3.75 10.94 14.46
C LEU A 17 4.50 11.38 13.19
N ASP A 18 5.84 11.39 13.21
CA ASP A 18 6.57 11.68 11.98
C ASP A 18 6.23 10.59 10.94
N PRO A 19 5.92 10.98 9.69
CA PRO A 19 5.60 10.01 8.63
C PRO A 19 6.75 9.03 8.43
N LEU A 20 6.47 7.90 7.79
CA LEU A 20 7.55 6.96 7.45
C LEU A 20 8.58 7.64 6.56
N ALA A 21 9.85 7.47 6.91
CA ALA A 21 10.97 7.84 6.06
C ALA A 21 11.09 6.89 4.85
N ALA A 22 11.86 7.28 3.84
CA ALA A 22 11.95 6.52 2.59
C ALA A 22 12.57 5.12 2.77
N ASP A 23 13.54 5.00 3.68
CA ASP A 23 14.15 3.74 4.10
C ASP A 23 13.15 2.87 4.88
N GLU A 24 12.36 3.45 5.77
CA GLU A 24 11.27 2.76 6.48
C GLU A 24 10.20 2.22 5.52
N ILE A 25 9.76 3.02 4.54
CA ILE A 25 8.83 2.57 3.49
C ILE A 25 9.41 1.39 2.71
N SER A 26 10.69 1.50 2.33
CA SER A 26 11.39 0.45 1.58
C SER A 26 11.50 -0.85 2.39
N ALA A 27 11.88 -0.74 3.67
CA ALA A 27 11.99 -1.87 4.59
C ALA A 27 10.64 -2.53 4.84
N ALA A 28 9.60 -1.74 5.18
CA ALA A 28 8.24 -2.25 5.38
C ALA A 28 7.73 -3.01 4.16
N SER A 29 7.93 -2.46 2.96
CA SER A 29 7.52 -3.09 1.70
C SER A 29 8.22 -4.43 1.46
N GLN A 30 9.52 -4.51 1.75
CA GLN A 30 10.31 -5.73 1.62
C GLN A 30 9.91 -6.79 2.64
N ILE A 31 9.73 -6.40 3.90
CA ILE A 31 9.31 -7.31 4.98
C ILE A 31 7.91 -7.87 4.69
N ALA A 32 6.97 -7.00 4.30
CA ALA A 32 5.60 -7.42 4.00
C ALA A 32 5.53 -8.39 2.81
N THR A 33 6.25 -8.12 1.72
CA THR A 33 6.26 -9.01 0.54
C THR A 33 7.06 -10.29 0.78
N SER A 34 8.05 -10.28 1.67
CA SER A 34 8.81 -11.49 2.04
C SER A 34 8.00 -12.44 2.93
N HIS A 35 6.99 -11.93 3.66
CA HIS A 35 6.12 -12.74 4.49
C HIS A 35 5.30 -13.75 3.68
N GLU A 36 4.76 -13.30 2.54
CA GLU A 36 4.08 -14.16 1.58
C GLU A 36 4.44 -13.74 0.14
N PRO A 37 5.52 -14.28 -0.45
CA PRO A 37 6.01 -13.83 -1.76
C PRO A 37 5.02 -14.08 -2.90
N ARG A 38 4.66 -13.02 -3.61
CA ARG A 38 3.91 -13.07 -4.88
C ARG A 38 4.43 -11.99 -5.84
N ASP A 39 4.58 -12.33 -7.12
CA ASP A 39 5.02 -11.38 -8.16
C ASP A 39 3.97 -10.28 -8.44
N GLY A 40 2.70 -10.59 -8.16
CA GLY A 40 1.57 -9.70 -8.39
C GLY A 40 1.41 -8.59 -7.36
N TRP A 41 2.19 -8.59 -6.28
CA TRP A 41 2.01 -7.59 -5.22
C TRP A 41 2.23 -6.16 -5.72
N ARG A 42 1.29 -5.30 -5.34
CA ARG A 42 1.34 -3.85 -5.44
C ARG A 42 1.00 -3.25 -4.10
N PHE A 43 1.42 -2.00 -3.92
CA PHE A 43 1.29 -1.28 -2.66
C PHE A 43 0.36 -0.08 -2.84
N PRO A 44 -0.97 -0.26 -2.72
CA PRO A 44 -1.88 0.88 -2.65
C PRO A 44 -1.47 1.89 -1.58
N LEU A 45 -1.08 1.41 -0.39
CA LEU A 45 -0.68 2.25 0.75
C LEU A 45 0.51 1.65 1.48
N VAL A 46 1.48 2.51 1.81
CA VAL A 46 2.49 2.26 2.84
C VAL A 46 2.56 3.52 3.70
N ALA A 47 2.17 3.42 4.96
CA ALA A 47 2.05 4.56 5.86
C ALA A 47 2.39 4.16 7.30
N LEU A 48 2.61 5.17 8.14
CA LEU A 48 2.75 4.96 9.58
C LEU A 48 1.45 4.36 10.12
N ASP A 49 1.54 3.25 10.85
CA ASP A 49 0.47 2.83 11.74
C ASP A 49 0.56 3.70 12.99
N GLU A 50 -0.29 4.73 13.06
CA GLU A 50 -0.17 5.78 14.07
C GLU A 50 -0.22 5.20 15.49
N PRO A 51 0.73 5.59 16.38
CA PRO A 51 0.74 5.09 17.74
C PRO A 51 -0.54 5.44 18.51
N ALA A 52 -0.81 4.65 19.56
CA ALA A 52 -1.92 4.93 20.45
C ALA A 52 -1.85 6.34 21.05
N LYS A 53 -3.03 6.94 21.27
CA LYS A 53 -3.16 8.35 21.68
C LYS A 53 -2.43 8.68 22.99
N ASP A 54 -2.37 7.74 23.92
CA ASP A 54 -1.66 7.85 25.20
C ASP A 54 -0.14 7.84 25.01
N VAL A 55 0.39 7.02 24.10
CA VAL A 55 1.81 7.05 23.70
C VAL A 55 2.18 8.43 23.17
N VAL A 56 1.39 8.97 22.23
CA VAL A 56 1.63 10.31 21.66
C VAL A 56 1.56 11.39 22.74
N ARG A 57 0.59 11.31 23.67
CA ARG A 57 0.43 12.30 24.74
C ARG A 57 1.51 12.23 25.82
N GLY A 58 2.07 11.05 26.04
CA GLY A 58 3.13 10.79 27.02
C GLY A 58 4.54 11.03 26.50
N PHE A 59 4.70 11.17 25.18
CA PHE A 59 6.00 11.32 24.53
C PHE A 59 6.74 12.59 24.99
N SER A 60 8.02 12.41 25.31
CA SER A 60 9.00 13.47 25.55
C SER A 60 10.21 13.29 24.65
N ASP A 61 10.90 14.39 24.32
CA ASP A 61 12.13 14.35 23.53
C ASP A 61 13.15 13.38 24.16
N GLY A 62 13.59 12.40 23.37
CA GLY A 62 14.56 11.38 23.78
C GLY A 62 13.94 10.03 24.19
N ASP A 63 12.61 9.96 24.30
CA ASP A 63 11.90 8.68 24.45
C ASP A 63 12.13 7.79 23.21
N ALA A 64 12.11 6.48 23.42
CA ALA A 64 12.17 5.53 22.31
C ALA A 64 10.90 5.64 21.46
N ILE A 65 11.06 5.63 20.15
CA ILE A 65 9.94 5.68 19.19
C ILE A 65 9.78 4.30 18.57
N GLU A 66 8.66 3.65 18.86
CA GLU A 66 8.22 2.45 18.16
C GLU A 66 7.71 2.83 16.76
N ARG A 67 8.04 2.01 15.75
CA ARG A 67 7.75 2.28 14.35
C ARG A 67 7.01 1.10 13.73
N LEU A 68 5.69 1.23 13.67
CA LEU A 68 4.80 0.29 12.99
C LEU A 68 4.39 0.87 11.64
N ALA A 69 4.43 0.06 10.59
CA ALA A 69 4.04 0.45 9.25
C ALA A 69 2.79 -0.33 8.82
N LEU A 70 1.74 0.40 8.45
CA LEU A 70 0.56 -0.13 7.78
C LEU A 70 0.86 -0.26 6.29
N VAL A 71 0.77 -1.49 5.77
CA VAL A 71 1.00 -1.85 4.38
C VAL A 71 -0.25 -2.50 3.82
N LEU A 72 -0.89 -1.87 2.83
CA LEU A 72 -1.90 -2.53 2.00
C LEU A 72 -1.20 -3.21 0.84
N LEU A 73 -1.39 -4.51 0.70
CA LEU A 73 -0.94 -5.32 -0.43
C LEU A 73 -2.14 -5.67 -1.32
N HIS A 74 -1.99 -5.51 -2.63
CA HIS A 74 -2.98 -5.89 -3.63
C HIS A 74 -2.32 -6.73 -4.72
N ASP A 75 -2.81 -7.94 -4.95
CA ASP A 75 -2.31 -8.83 -5.99
C ASP A 75 -3.09 -8.57 -7.28
N ILE A 76 -2.49 -7.87 -8.21
CA ILE A 76 -3.14 -7.48 -9.48
C ILE A 76 -3.41 -8.66 -10.43
N THR A 77 -2.97 -9.87 -10.08
CA THR A 77 -3.18 -11.10 -10.85
C THR A 77 -4.39 -11.90 -10.37
N THR A 78 -4.64 -11.91 -9.06
CA THR A 78 -5.73 -12.65 -8.43
C THR A 78 -6.87 -11.75 -7.97
N GLY A 79 -6.59 -10.47 -7.72
CA GLY A 79 -7.48 -9.52 -7.04
C GLY A 79 -7.43 -9.64 -5.52
N ASP A 80 -6.64 -10.55 -4.94
CA ASP A 80 -6.54 -10.69 -3.49
C ASP A 80 -5.93 -9.43 -2.86
N SER A 81 -6.32 -9.11 -1.63
CA SER A 81 -5.74 -7.98 -0.90
C SER A 81 -5.57 -8.29 0.58
N VAL A 82 -4.58 -7.65 1.18
CA VAL A 82 -4.19 -7.86 2.58
C VAL A 82 -3.87 -6.51 3.21
N GLU A 83 -4.35 -6.31 4.44
CA GLU A 83 -3.84 -5.31 5.36
C GLU A 83 -2.77 -5.94 6.27
N CYS A 84 -1.55 -5.44 6.16
CA CYS A 84 -0.38 -5.90 6.89
C CYS A 84 0.12 -4.80 7.82
N VAL A 85 0.51 -5.15 9.05
CA VAL A 85 1.25 -4.26 9.95
C VAL A 85 2.63 -4.86 10.18
N VAL A 86 3.66 -4.06 9.88
CA VAL A 86 5.08 -4.41 10.04
C VAL A 86 5.65 -3.64 11.21
N ASP A 87 6.31 -4.32 12.12
CA ASP A 87 7.18 -3.69 13.12
C ASP A 87 8.58 -3.55 12.51
N LEU A 88 9.01 -2.30 12.32
CA LEU A 88 10.31 -1.96 11.72
C LEU A 88 11.46 -2.15 12.71
N GLY A 89 11.20 -2.12 14.02
CA GLY A 89 12.23 -2.36 15.04
C GLY A 89 12.59 -3.83 15.18
N SER A 90 11.61 -4.73 15.03
CA SER A 90 11.84 -6.18 15.04
C SER A 90 11.96 -6.81 13.65
N GLU A 91 11.80 -6.01 12.59
CA GLU A 91 11.83 -6.42 11.18
C GLU A 91 10.83 -7.56 10.88
N ALA A 92 9.63 -7.49 11.46
CA ALA A 92 8.65 -8.58 11.40
C ALA A 92 7.23 -8.10 11.09
N VAL A 93 6.46 -8.96 10.41
CA VAL A 93 5.00 -8.78 10.29
C VAL A 93 4.36 -9.14 11.63
N VAL A 94 3.66 -8.18 12.23
CA VAL A 94 2.95 -8.34 13.51
C VAL A 94 1.45 -8.52 13.33
N ARG A 95 0.90 -8.15 12.17
CA ARG A 95 -0.50 -8.41 11.80
C ARG A 95 -0.62 -8.66 10.30
N TRP A 96 -1.40 -9.67 9.92
CA TRP A 96 -1.70 -10.02 8.53
C TRP A 96 -3.20 -10.31 8.40
N THR A 97 -3.93 -9.43 7.73
CA THR A 97 -5.40 -9.48 7.65
C THR A 97 -5.86 -9.52 6.18
N PRO A 98 -6.26 -10.68 5.64
CA PRO A 98 -6.90 -10.75 4.34
C PRO A 98 -8.16 -9.88 4.27
N LEU A 99 -8.33 -9.15 3.17
CA LEU A 99 -9.45 -8.24 2.94
C LEU A 99 -10.53 -8.91 2.10
N GLU A 100 -11.15 -9.96 2.63
CA GLU A 100 -12.19 -10.72 1.91
C GLU A 100 -13.40 -9.83 1.54
N GLY A 101 -13.78 -9.86 0.26
CA GLY A 101 -14.89 -9.06 -0.26
C GLY A 101 -14.65 -7.55 -0.28
N GLN A 102 -13.42 -7.12 0.03
CA GLN A 102 -13.00 -5.72 0.01
C GLN A 102 -11.84 -5.56 -0.98
N GLN A 103 -11.66 -4.34 -1.46
CA GLN A 103 -10.54 -3.97 -2.32
C GLN A 103 -10.00 -2.62 -1.81
N PRO A 104 -8.68 -2.40 -1.89
CA PRO A 104 -8.12 -1.09 -1.64
C PRO A 104 -8.56 -0.10 -2.73
N PHE A 105 -8.17 1.15 -2.56
CA PHE A 105 -8.38 2.15 -3.61
C PHE A 105 -7.61 1.77 -4.89
N PRO A 106 -8.14 2.10 -6.08
CA PRO A 106 -7.50 1.74 -7.34
C PRO A 106 -6.10 2.34 -7.49
N LEU A 107 -5.19 1.54 -8.03
CA LEU A 107 -3.85 1.96 -8.42
C LEU A 107 -3.89 2.77 -9.71
N MET A 108 -2.91 3.65 -9.90
CA MET A 108 -2.81 4.45 -11.13
C MET A 108 -2.71 3.59 -12.40
N GLU A 109 -2.01 2.45 -12.32
CA GLU A 109 -1.87 1.50 -13.44
C GLU A 109 -3.20 0.83 -13.82
N GLU A 110 -4.13 0.67 -12.86
CA GLU A 110 -5.43 0.06 -13.11
C GLU A 110 -6.35 0.97 -13.92
N PHE A 111 -6.25 2.30 -13.75
CA PHE A 111 -6.98 3.24 -14.60
C PHE A 111 -6.59 3.09 -16.07
N GLY A 112 -5.29 2.96 -16.36
CA GLY A 112 -4.79 2.73 -17.72
C GLY A 112 -5.28 1.39 -18.29
N ARG A 113 -5.19 0.31 -17.50
CA ARG A 113 -5.67 -1.03 -17.91
C ARG A 113 -7.18 -1.04 -18.18
N ALA A 114 -7.98 -0.37 -17.35
CA ALA A 114 -9.42 -0.26 -17.53
C ALA A 114 -9.77 0.48 -18.83
N GLN A 115 -9.07 1.58 -19.11
CA GLN A 115 -9.23 2.35 -20.34
C GLN A 115 -8.91 1.51 -21.59
N GLU A 116 -7.78 0.79 -21.57
CA GLU A 116 -7.37 -0.09 -22.67
C GLU A 116 -8.40 -1.22 -22.89
N ALA A 117 -8.88 -1.84 -21.81
CA ALA A 117 -9.86 -2.91 -21.87
C ALA A 117 -11.18 -2.44 -22.53
N VAL A 118 -11.68 -1.26 -22.15
CA VAL A 118 -12.89 -0.68 -22.74
C VAL A 118 -12.69 -0.34 -24.22
N ARG A 119 -11.57 0.32 -24.56
CA ARG A 119 -11.27 0.71 -25.94
C ARG A 119 -11.03 -0.47 -26.88
N SER A 120 -10.63 -1.62 -26.34
CA SER A 120 -10.41 -2.85 -27.12
C SER A 120 -11.67 -3.72 -27.23
N ASP A 121 -12.75 -3.40 -26.50
CA ASP A 121 -13.97 -4.19 -26.50
C ASP A 121 -14.86 -3.84 -27.71
N ALA A 122 -14.98 -4.78 -28.64
CA ALA A 122 -15.82 -4.63 -29.83
C ALA A 122 -17.27 -4.27 -29.50
N ARG A 123 -17.83 -4.78 -28.39
CA ARG A 123 -19.21 -4.48 -27.96
C ARG A 123 -19.34 -3.02 -27.52
N TRP A 124 -18.30 -2.48 -26.87
CA TRP A 124 -18.27 -1.07 -26.49
C TRP A 124 -18.13 -0.18 -27.73
N ILE A 125 -17.22 -0.52 -28.65
CA ILE A 125 -17.04 0.21 -29.91
C ILE A 125 -18.35 0.24 -30.73
N GLU A 126 -19.01 -0.91 -30.91
CA GLU A 126 -20.29 -1.01 -31.62
C GLU A 126 -21.38 -0.16 -30.95
N ALA A 127 -21.45 -0.19 -29.61
CA ALA A 127 -22.38 0.63 -28.83
C ALA A 127 -22.10 2.14 -29.01
N MET A 128 -20.84 2.55 -29.11
CA MET A 128 -20.50 3.96 -29.37
C MET A 128 -20.88 4.37 -30.79
N LYS A 129 -20.63 3.52 -31.79
CA LYS A 129 -21.05 3.75 -33.18
C LYS A 129 -22.57 3.87 -33.31
N SER A 130 -23.33 3.03 -32.62
CA SER A 130 -24.80 3.10 -32.62
C SER A 130 -25.35 4.40 -32.02
N ARG A 131 -24.53 5.12 -31.25
CA ARG A 131 -24.83 6.44 -30.65
C ARG A 131 -24.34 7.61 -31.51
N GLY A 132 -23.76 7.34 -32.68
CA GLY A 132 -23.34 8.35 -33.66
C GLY A 132 -21.90 8.84 -33.51
N PHE A 133 -21.06 8.17 -32.71
CA PHE A 133 -19.63 8.50 -32.61
C PHE A 133 -18.84 7.91 -33.80
N SER A 134 -17.93 8.70 -34.37
CA SER A 134 -16.96 8.22 -35.37
C SER A 134 -15.79 7.49 -34.72
N ASP A 135 -15.01 6.75 -35.52
CA ASP A 135 -13.80 6.06 -35.05
C ASP A 135 -12.78 7.05 -34.44
N GLU A 136 -12.55 8.19 -35.08
CA GLU A 136 -11.67 9.25 -34.56
C GLU A 136 -12.13 9.81 -33.21
N GLN A 137 -13.45 9.97 -33.02
CA GLN A 137 -14.01 10.45 -31.76
C GLN A 137 -13.89 9.40 -30.66
N ILE A 138 -14.06 8.12 -30.99
CA ILE A 138 -13.93 6.99 -30.06
C ILE A 138 -12.50 6.90 -29.53
N GLU A 139 -11.49 7.10 -30.39
CA GLU A 139 -10.07 7.07 -30.00
C GLU A 139 -9.69 8.17 -28.99
N LEU A 140 -10.41 9.30 -28.97
CA LEU A 140 -10.13 10.44 -28.10
C LEU A 140 -10.77 10.32 -26.69
N ILE A 141 -11.65 9.35 -26.46
CA ILE A 141 -12.38 9.22 -25.19
C ILE A 141 -11.45 8.72 -24.08
N GLN A 142 -11.20 9.56 -23.08
CA GLN A 142 -10.38 9.25 -21.91
C GLN A 142 -11.06 8.22 -21.00
#